data_AF-A0A261GQR5-F1
#
_entry.id   AF-A0A261GQR5-F1
#
_cell.length_a   1.000
_cell.length_b   1.000
_cell.length_c   1.000
_cell.angle_alpha   90.00
_cell.angle_beta   90.00
_cell.angle_gamma   90.00
#
_symmetry.space_group_name_H-M   'P 1'
#
loop_
_entity.id
_entity.type
_entity.pdbx_description
1 polymer ?
#
loop_
_entity_poly.entity_id
_entity_poly.type
_entity_poly.pdbx_seq_one_letter_code
_entity_poly.pdbx_strand_id
1 'polypeptide(L)'
;MSTHLLPVFFDNAAYDVGRLVPAVMAPGAELTEVLALNTHYRIRGISDLFMRARPEVCLDCFHRGGRAYKQWLMKANEGKKATGLGVPFFDAVISGDEDGARQIASFSRQTHNPNLEYEEDFLYLHYLMEVFYRNNEEHGEAILTAYEDTLAQDDFRFDICRALQAGDSELFEEALALLWEDHEALYLKLANADTVGMERVKTEGRLCVEALALVILARRRGLAVQDDYPFVPSILCEPVSLAYSDHSWKTPEIPTT
;
A
#
# COMPACT_ATOMS: atom_id res chain seq x y z
N MET A 1 -19.00 3.96 17.40
CA MET A 1 -18.72 5.04 16.42
C MET A 1 -19.71 4.93 15.28
N SER A 2 -20.20 6.06 14.74
CA SER A 2 -21.33 6.02 13.80
C SER A 2 -20.89 5.59 12.39
N THR A 3 -21.09 4.32 12.06
CA THR A 3 -20.85 3.70 10.73
C THR A 3 -21.79 4.20 9.65
N HIS A 4 -22.76 5.07 10.00
CA HIS A 4 -23.79 5.61 9.11
C HIS A 4 -23.29 6.31 7.83
N LEU A 5 -22.04 6.79 7.81
CA LEU A 5 -21.47 7.46 6.64
C LEU A 5 -20.71 6.51 5.69
N LEU A 6 -20.34 5.30 6.14
CA LEU A 6 -19.64 4.33 5.29
C LEU A 6 -20.39 3.99 4.00
N PRO A 7 -21.74 3.90 3.97
CA PRO A 7 -22.47 3.71 2.72
C PRO A 7 -22.25 4.88 1.74
N VAL A 8 -22.25 6.11 2.25
CA VAL A 8 -22.04 7.30 1.43
C VAL A 8 -20.61 7.33 0.89
N PHE A 9 -19.61 6.98 1.70
CA PHE A 9 -18.21 6.92 1.27
C PHE A 9 -17.99 5.84 0.21
N PHE A 10 -18.66 4.68 0.35
CA PHE A 10 -18.61 3.62 -0.66
C PHE A 10 -19.15 4.10 -2.02
N ASP A 11 -20.30 4.78 -2.03
CA ASP A 11 -20.92 5.28 -3.26
C ASP A 11 -20.13 6.44 -3.89
N ASN A 12 -19.66 7.38 -3.07
CA ASN A 12 -18.79 8.48 -3.52
C ASN A 12 -17.50 7.95 -4.15
N ALA A 13 -16.84 6.99 -3.50
CA ALA A 13 -15.63 6.39 -4.03
C ALA A 13 -15.88 5.65 -5.35
N ALA A 14 -17.03 4.99 -5.52
CA ALA A 14 -17.39 4.38 -6.79
C ALA A 14 -17.57 5.42 -7.91
N TYR A 15 -18.20 6.56 -7.60
CA TYR A 15 -18.34 7.68 -8.52
C TYR A 15 -16.96 8.27 -8.90
N ASP A 16 -16.08 8.50 -7.93
CA ASP A 16 -14.75 9.05 -8.17
C ASP A 16 -13.85 8.10 -8.95
N VAL A 17 -13.93 6.79 -8.70
CA VAL A 17 -13.27 5.78 -9.55
C VAL A 17 -13.74 5.91 -11.00
N GLY A 18 -15.05 5.98 -11.24
CA GLY A 18 -15.61 6.16 -12.58
C GLY A 18 -15.12 7.43 -13.28
N ARG A 19 -14.92 8.51 -12.51
CA ARG A 19 -14.39 9.79 -13.00
C ARG A 19 -12.87 9.76 -13.27
N LEU A 20 -12.09 9.09 -12.43
CA LEU A 20 -10.63 9.08 -12.49
C LEU A 20 -10.05 8.05 -13.47
N VAL A 21 -10.76 6.94 -13.72
CA VAL A 21 -10.30 5.92 -14.69
C VAL A 21 -9.99 6.53 -16.07
N PRO A 22 -10.87 7.34 -16.69
CA PRO A 22 -10.56 8.00 -17.96
C PRO A 22 -9.30 8.88 -17.91
N ALA A 23 -9.06 9.59 -16.80
CA ALA A 23 -7.88 10.45 -16.62
C ALA A 23 -6.60 9.62 -16.57
N VAL A 24 -6.58 8.54 -15.78
CA VAL A 24 -5.43 7.62 -15.69
C VAL A 24 -5.18 6.87 -17.02
N MET A 25 -6.22 6.67 -17.84
CA MET A 25 -6.09 6.07 -19.17
C MET A 25 -5.55 7.05 -20.23
N ALA A 26 -5.65 8.35 -19.99
CA ALA A 26 -5.23 9.36 -20.95
C ALA A 26 -3.69 9.37 -21.12
N PRO A 27 -3.18 9.67 -22.33
CA PRO A 27 -1.76 9.91 -22.51
C PRO A 27 -1.28 11.04 -21.59
N GLY A 28 -0.20 10.80 -20.85
CA GLY A 28 0.41 11.81 -19.99
C GLY A 28 -0.14 11.89 -18.57
N ALA A 29 -1.00 10.96 -18.15
CA ALA A 29 -1.49 10.87 -16.76
C ALA A 29 -0.37 11.05 -15.72
N GLU A 30 -0.66 11.84 -14.69
CA GLU A 30 0.28 12.17 -13.62
C GLU A 30 0.24 11.15 -12.48
N LEU A 31 1.33 11.08 -11.70
CA LEU A 31 1.41 10.21 -10.53
C LEU A 31 0.27 10.50 -9.54
N THR A 32 -0.07 11.77 -9.34
CA THR A 32 -1.14 12.19 -8.43
C THR A 32 -2.51 11.65 -8.83
N GLU A 33 -2.79 11.50 -10.12
CA GLU A 33 -4.08 10.99 -10.61
C GLU A 33 -4.21 9.49 -10.34
N VAL A 34 -3.15 8.72 -10.55
CA VAL A 34 -3.18 7.28 -10.28
C VAL A 34 -3.17 6.96 -8.79
N LEU A 35 -2.48 7.75 -7.97
CA LEU A 35 -2.55 7.63 -6.50
C LEU A 35 -3.92 8.03 -5.96
N ALA A 36 -4.58 9.04 -6.55
CA ALA A 36 -5.95 9.38 -6.20
C ALA A 36 -6.92 8.24 -6.56
N LEU A 37 -6.80 7.67 -7.76
CA LEU A 37 -7.61 6.51 -8.18
C LEU A 37 -7.43 5.33 -7.20
N ASN A 38 -6.18 5.03 -6.85
CA ASN A 38 -5.84 4.00 -5.87
C ASN A 38 -6.51 4.26 -4.51
N THR A 39 -6.43 5.50 -4.01
CA THR A 39 -7.06 5.91 -2.74
C THR A 39 -8.58 5.66 -2.76
N HIS A 40 -9.27 5.98 -3.86
CA HIS A 40 -10.72 5.73 -3.95
C HIS A 40 -11.06 4.24 -4.03
N TYR A 41 -10.23 3.41 -4.67
CA TYR A 41 -10.39 1.96 -4.56
C TYR A 41 -10.26 1.48 -3.11
N ARG A 42 -9.26 1.98 -2.36
CA ARG A 42 -9.10 1.65 -0.93
C ARG A 42 -10.29 2.10 -0.10
N ILE A 43 -10.72 3.36 -0.20
CA ILE A 43 -11.88 3.89 0.53
C ILE A 43 -13.09 3.00 0.31
N ARG A 44 -13.34 2.60 -0.94
CA ARG A 44 -14.46 1.72 -1.27
C ARG A 44 -14.33 0.34 -0.65
N GLY A 45 -13.18 -0.31 -0.82
CA GLY A 45 -12.93 -1.66 -0.31
C GLY A 45 -13.02 -1.72 1.21
N ILE A 46 -12.35 -0.79 1.89
CA ILE A 46 -12.33 -0.68 3.35
C ILE A 46 -13.71 -0.34 3.90
N SER A 47 -14.46 0.55 3.24
CA SER A 47 -15.84 0.85 3.63
C SER A 47 -16.71 -0.39 3.55
N ASP A 48 -16.58 -1.20 2.49
CA ASP A 48 -17.34 -2.44 2.37
C ASP A 48 -16.96 -3.47 3.43
N LEU A 49 -15.67 -3.64 3.69
CA LEU A 49 -15.17 -4.50 4.75
C LEU A 49 -15.76 -4.11 6.11
N PHE A 50 -15.72 -2.83 6.48
CA PHE A 50 -16.24 -2.38 7.78
C PHE A 50 -17.76 -2.42 7.89
N MET A 51 -18.48 -2.32 6.77
CA MET A 51 -19.94 -2.43 6.77
C MET A 51 -20.44 -3.87 6.77
N ARG A 52 -19.77 -4.75 6.04
CA ARG A 52 -20.31 -6.06 5.63
C ARG A 52 -19.40 -7.25 5.93
N ALA A 53 -18.19 -7.00 6.44
CA ALA A 53 -17.18 -8.02 6.72
C ALA A 53 -16.84 -8.90 5.51
N ARG A 54 -16.77 -8.29 4.32
CA ARG A 54 -16.45 -8.95 3.05
C ARG A 54 -15.00 -8.72 2.64
N PRO A 55 -14.06 -9.58 3.02
CA PRO A 55 -12.65 -9.42 2.65
C PRO A 55 -12.45 -9.45 1.13
N GLU A 56 -13.20 -10.27 0.40
CA GLU A 56 -13.06 -10.44 -1.05
C GLU A 56 -13.27 -9.14 -1.84
N VAL A 57 -14.22 -8.30 -1.43
CA VAL A 57 -14.47 -6.99 -2.05
C VAL A 57 -13.33 -6.02 -1.75
N CYS A 58 -12.80 -6.06 -0.52
CA CYS A 58 -11.67 -5.23 -0.12
C CYS A 58 -10.39 -5.62 -0.89
N LEU A 59 -10.13 -6.92 -1.02
CA LEU A 59 -8.98 -7.46 -1.74
C LEU A 59 -9.07 -7.18 -3.25
N ASP A 60 -10.25 -7.29 -3.88
CA ASP A 60 -10.44 -6.90 -5.29
C ASP A 60 -10.20 -5.39 -5.49
N CYS A 61 -10.62 -4.55 -4.55
CA CYS A 61 -10.29 -3.12 -4.57
C CYS A 61 -8.78 -2.87 -4.50
N PHE A 62 -8.06 -3.52 -3.59
CA PHE A 62 -6.61 -3.41 -3.50
C PHE A 62 -5.94 -3.87 -4.80
N HIS A 63 -6.33 -5.03 -5.33
CA HIS A 63 -5.87 -5.54 -6.62
C HIS A 63 -6.03 -4.51 -7.74
N ARG A 64 -7.21 -3.91 -7.88
CA ARG A 64 -7.49 -2.89 -8.91
C ARG A 64 -6.64 -1.65 -8.73
N GLY A 65 -6.46 -1.19 -7.49
CA GLY A 65 -5.57 -0.09 -7.16
C GLY A 65 -4.13 -0.36 -7.60
N GLY A 66 -3.61 -1.54 -7.29
CA GLY A 66 -2.27 -1.99 -7.70
C GLY A 66 -2.13 -2.09 -9.23
N ARG A 67 -3.11 -2.67 -9.92
CA ARG A 67 -3.08 -2.81 -11.39
C ARG A 67 -3.18 -1.47 -12.12
N ALA A 68 -3.95 -0.51 -11.61
CA ALA A 68 -3.97 0.84 -12.16
C ALA A 68 -2.57 1.49 -12.08
N TYR A 69 -1.93 1.40 -10.92
CA TYR A 69 -0.57 1.91 -10.72
C TYR A 69 0.47 1.23 -11.61
N LYS A 70 0.42 -0.10 -11.72
CA LYS A 70 1.26 -0.87 -12.63
C LYS A 70 1.13 -0.39 -14.07
N GLN A 71 -0.10 -0.19 -14.55
CA GLN A 71 -0.37 0.26 -15.91
C GLN A 71 0.14 1.69 -16.16
N TRP A 72 0.11 2.55 -15.15
CA TRP A 72 0.73 3.87 -15.20
C TRP A 72 2.27 3.77 -15.27
N LEU A 73 2.90 2.96 -14.39
CA LEU A 73 4.35 2.76 -14.36
C LEU A 73 4.92 2.29 -15.72
N MET A 74 4.19 1.42 -16.44
CA MET A 74 4.59 0.94 -17.77
C MET A 74 4.67 2.04 -18.83
N LYS A 75 3.92 3.13 -18.66
CA LYS A 75 3.78 4.20 -19.66
C LYS A 75 4.44 5.50 -19.23
N ALA A 76 4.62 5.71 -17.93
CA ALA A 76 5.17 6.92 -17.37
C ALA A 76 6.65 7.07 -17.74
N ASN A 77 7.04 8.30 -18.06
CA ASN A 77 8.44 8.65 -18.22
C ASN A 77 9.17 8.53 -16.89
N GLU A 78 10.44 8.14 -16.92
CA GLU A 78 11.23 7.87 -15.70
C GLU A 78 11.33 9.07 -14.75
N GLY A 79 11.35 10.29 -15.27
CA GLY A 79 11.36 11.53 -14.47
C GLY A 79 10.08 11.79 -13.68
N LYS A 80 8.97 11.13 -14.02
CA LYS A 80 7.68 11.25 -13.32
C LYS A 80 7.48 10.16 -12.26
N LYS A 81 8.35 9.14 -12.23
CA LYS A 81 8.27 8.04 -11.28
C LYS A 81 8.95 8.41 -9.97
N ALA A 82 8.35 7.97 -8.88
CA ALA A 82 8.85 8.07 -7.51
C ALA A 82 8.50 6.75 -6.83
N THR A 83 9.51 5.93 -6.51
CA THR A 83 9.31 4.56 -6.00
C THR A 83 8.85 4.55 -4.54
N GLY A 84 9.34 5.49 -3.72
CA GLY A 84 8.91 5.71 -2.34
C GLY A 84 7.45 6.17 -2.22
N LEU A 85 6.91 6.81 -3.27
CA LEU A 85 5.47 7.10 -3.36
C LEU A 85 4.65 5.93 -3.92
N GLY A 86 5.27 4.77 -4.14
CA GLY A 86 4.69 3.57 -4.71
C GLY A 86 3.80 2.77 -3.76
N VAL A 87 3.04 3.43 -2.87
CA VAL A 87 2.12 2.79 -1.90
C VAL A 87 1.16 1.76 -2.53
N PRO A 88 0.72 1.87 -3.81
CA PRO A 88 -0.05 0.81 -4.46
C PRO A 88 0.66 -0.55 -4.58
N PHE A 89 1.97 -0.60 -4.37
CA PHE A 89 2.72 -1.85 -4.19
C PHE A 89 2.16 -2.69 -3.04
N PHE A 90 1.89 -2.06 -1.89
CA PHE A 90 1.29 -2.73 -0.74
C PHE A 90 -0.07 -3.31 -1.08
N ASP A 91 -0.87 -2.65 -1.91
CA ASP A 91 -2.17 -3.18 -2.31
C ASP A 91 -2.05 -4.48 -3.10
N ALA A 92 -1.07 -4.57 -4.00
CA ALA A 92 -0.81 -5.80 -4.75
C ALA A 92 -0.31 -6.94 -3.83
N VAL A 93 0.49 -6.61 -2.82
CA VAL A 93 0.93 -7.57 -1.78
C VAL A 93 -0.28 -8.09 -1.00
N ILE A 94 -1.12 -7.19 -0.51
CA ILE A 94 -2.30 -7.50 0.32
C ILE A 94 -3.31 -8.31 -0.45
N SER A 95 -3.58 -7.95 -1.70
CA SER A 95 -4.53 -8.67 -2.54
C SER A 95 -4.04 -10.07 -2.94
N GLY A 96 -2.77 -10.42 -2.66
CA GLY A 96 -2.14 -11.66 -3.12
C GLY A 96 -1.84 -11.68 -4.62
N ASP A 97 -1.80 -10.50 -5.26
CA ASP A 97 -1.49 -10.38 -6.68
C ASP A 97 0.03 -10.39 -6.92
N GLU A 98 0.63 -11.58 -6.82
CA GLU A 98 2.08 -11.78 -6.94
C GLU A 98 2.65 -11.27 -8.28
N ASP A 99 1.90 -11.47 -9.38
CA ASP A 99 2.30 -10.98 -10.70
C ASP A 99 2.25 -9.45 -10.74
N GLY A 100 1.21 -8.84 -10.18
CA GLY A 100 1.07 -7.39 -10.10
C GLY A 100 2.20 -6.76 -9.28
N ALA A 101 2.46 -7.28 -8.08
CA ALA A 101 3.53 -6.80 -7.21
C ALA A 101 4.91 -6.93 -7.86
N ARG A 102 5.17 -8.06 -8.56
CA ARG A 102 6.41 -8.26 -9.33
C ARG A 102 6.55 -7.27 -10.48
N GLN A 103 5.47 -7.02 -11.22
CA GLN A 103 5.48 -6.05 -12.31
C GLN A 103 5.66 -4.61 -11.81
N ILE A 104 5.02 -4.24 -10.70
CA ILE A 104 5.24 -2.96 -10.03
C ILE A 104 6.72 -2.83 -9.69
N ALA A 105 7.30 -3.83 -9.02
CA ALA A 105 8.73 -3.85 -8.73
C ALA A 105 9.56 -3.71 -10.03
N SER A 106 9.29 -4.44 -11.10
CA SER A 106 10.08 -4.33 -12.33
C SER A 106 9.98 -2.96 -13.03
N PHE A 107 8.83 -2.28 -12.97
CA PHE A 107 8.62 -1.00 -13.65
C PHE A 107 8.87 0.24 -12.79
N SER A 108 8.95 0.06 -11.48
CA SER A 108 9.39 1.10 -10.54
C SER A 108 10.79 1.58 -10.88
N ARG A 109 11.05 2.84 -10.54
CA ARG A 109 12.35 3.48 -10.77
C ARG A 109 13.42 2.80 -9.90
N GLN A 110 14.60 2.59 -10.47
CA GLN A 110 15.73 1.91 -9.80
C GLN A 110 16.71 2.88 -9.13
N THR A 111 16.47 4.18 -9.22
CA THR A 111 17.30 5.23 -8.62
C THR A 111 16.42 6.27 -7.96
N HIS A 112 16.92 6.93 -6.92
CA HIS A 112 16.20 8.00 -6.24
C HIS A 112 15.79 9.13 -7.20
N ASN A 113 14.59 9.68 -7.00
CA ASN A 113 14.14 10.89 -7.68
C ASN A 113 14.07 12.08 -6.73
N PRO A 114 15.14 12.89 -6.60
CA PRO A 114 15.22 13.98 -5.63
C PRO A 114 14.23 15.12 -5.88
N ASN A 115 13.56 15.14 -7.03
CA ASN A 115 12.54 16.15 -7.33
C ASN A 115 11.15 15.78 -6.78
N LEU A 116 10.92 14.51 -6.42
CA LEU A 116 9.57 14.01 -6.09
C LEU A 116 9.49 13.31 -4.73
N GLU A 117 10.58 12.74 -4.21
CA GLU A 117 10.56 11.90 -3.01
C GLU A 117 11.79 12.11 -2.13
N TYR A 118 11.65 11.81 -0.84
CA TYR A 118 12.78 11.71 0.06
C TYR A 118 13.56 10.42 -0.23
N GLU A 119 14.85 10.41 0.09
CA GLU A 119 15.73 9.27 -0.17
C GLU A 119 15.36 8.06 0.71
N GLU A 120 15.00 8.31 1.98
CA GLU A 120 14.53 7.28 2.93
C GLU A 120 13.29 6.54 2.41
N ASP A 121 12.27 7.28 1.92
CA ASP A 121 11.07 6.70 1.32
C ASP A 121 11.40 5.81 0.10
N PHE A 122 12.34 6.27 -0.74
CA PHE A 122 12.81 5.50 -1.89
C PHE A 122 13.48 4.21 -1.43
N LEU A 123 14.46 4.29 -0.53
CA LEU A 123 15.24 3.14 -0.07
C LEU A 123 14.36 2.10 0.61
N TYR A 124 13.38 2.54 1.41
CA TYR A 124 12.41 1.66 2.07
C TYR A 124 11.61 0.80 1.07
N LEU A 125 10.86 1.42 0.15
CA LEU A 125 10.07 0.68 -0.83
C LEU A 125 10.97 -0.10 -1.80
N HIS A 126 12.14 0.45 -2.14
CA HIS A 126 13.06 -0.20 -3.05
C HIS A 126 13.65 -1.48 -2.45
N TYR A 127 14.00 -1.48 -1.15
CA TYR A 127 14.40 -2.69 -0.41
C TYR A 127 13.33 -3.78 -0.47
N LEU A 128 12.08 -3.44 -0.12
CA LEU A 128 10.98 -4.41 -0.11
C LEU A 128 10.75 -5.02 -1.51
N MET A 129 10.86 -4.22 -2.57
CA MET A 129 10.75 -4.69 -3.95
C MET A 129 11.92 -5.58 -4.37
N GLU A 130 13.17 -5.24 -4.05
CA GLU A 130 14.35 -6.04 -4.38
C GLU A 130 14.29 -7.42 -3.70
N VAL A 131 14.05 -7.44 -2.39
CA VAL A 131 14.10 -8.68 -1.61
C VAL A 131 12.94 -9.61 -1.92
N PHE A 132 11.71 -9.11 -1.91
CA PHE A 132 10.52 -9.99 -2.00
C PHE A 132 10.06 -10.28 -3.42
N TYR A 133 10.35 -9.41 -4.39
CA TYR A 133 9.76 -9.52 -5.73
C TYR A 133 10.77 -9.59 -6.86
N ARG A 134 12.01 -9.12 -6.65
CA ARG A 134 13.13 -9.34 -7.57
C ARG A 134 14.07 -10.46 -7.10
N ASN A 135 13.90 -10.97 -5.88
CA ASN A 135 14.68 -12.06 -5.27
C ASN A 135 16.19 -11.75 -5.27
N ASN A 136 16.56 -10.53 -4.89
CA ASN A 136 17.93 -10.05 -4.96
C ASN A 136 18.41 -9.60 -3.57
N GLU A 137 18.72 -10.58 -2.73
CA GLU A 137 19.13 -10.33 -1.34
C GLU A 137 20.42 -9.52 -1.24
N GLU A 138 21.40 -9.76 -2.13
CA GLU A 138 22.67 -9.01 -2.16
C GLU A 138 22.45 -7.51 -2.39
N HIS A 139 21.57 -7.16 -3.33
CA HIS A 139 21.23 -5.75 -3.56
C HIS A 139 20.40 -5.20 -2.38
N GLY A 140 19.52 -6.01 -1.79
CA GLY A 140 18.81 -5.66 -0.56
C GLY A 140 19.76 -5.22 0.57
N GLU A 141 20.86 -5.95 0.79
CA GLU A 141 21.87 -5.59 1.79
C GLU A 141 22.57 -4.26 1.47
N ALA A 142 22.90 -4.03 0.21
CA ALA A 142 23.49 -2.77 -0.23
C ALA A 142 22.53 -1.59 -0.02
N ILE A 143 21.23 -1.79 -0.25
CA ILE A 143 20.19 -0.79 -0.01
C ILE A 143 20.07 -0.47 1.48
N LEU A 144 20.11 -1.48 2.36
CA LEU A 144 20.06 -1.24 3.81
C LEU A 144 21.28 -0.47 4.30
N THR A 145 22.46 -0.79 3.78
CA THR A 145 23.67 -0.02 4.09
C THR A 145 23.49 1.45 3.68
N ALA A 146 23.00 1.69 2.47
CA ALA A 146 22.73 3.05 1.99
C ALA A 146 21.64 3.75 2.83
N TYR A 147 20.62 3.03 3.27
CA TYR A 147 19.54 3.57 4.11
C TYR A 147 20.10 4.01 5.46
N GLU A 148 20.89 3.17 6.12
CA GLU A 148 21.55 3.51 7.39
C GLU A 148 22.40 4.79 7.26
N ASP A 149 23.12 4.95 6.15
CA ASP A 149 23.95 6.14 5.88
C ASP A 149 23.13 7.43 5.66
N THR A 150 21.86 7.32 5.23
CA THR A 150 20.96 8.46 5.00
C THR A 150 20.28 8.92 6.30
N LEU A 151 20.16 8.05 7.32
CA LEU A 151 19.39 8.34 8.53
C LEU A 151 20.01 9.49 9.34
N ALA A 152 19.26 10.59 9.47
CA ALA A 152 19.57 11.67 10.39
C ALA A 152 19.01 11.44 11.80
N GLN A 153 18.00 10.58 11.91
CA GLN A 153 17.28 10.20 13.13
C GLN A 153 16.78 8.76 12.98
N ASP A 154 16.34 8.16 14.08
CA ASP A 154 15.77 6.80 14.07
C ASP A 154 14.53 6.74 13.17
N ASP A 155 14.43 5.68 12.36
CA ASP A 155 13.32 5.39 11.48
C ASP A 155 12.89 3.93 11.67
N PHE A 156 11.67 3.72 12.19
CA PHE A 156 11.13 2.37 12.41
C PHE A 156 11.01 1.58 11.11
N ARG A 157 10.90 2.21 9.94
CA ARG A 157 10.86 1.50 8.64
C ARG A 157 12.19 0.84 8.33
N PHE A 158 13.31 1.47 8.69
CA PHE A 158 14.63 0.87 8.58
C PHE A 158 14.74 -0.36 9.47
N ASP A 159 14.28 -0.28 10.73
CA ASP A 159 14.28 -1.40 11.66
C ASP A 159 13.40 -2.57 11.19
N ILE A 160 12.23 -2.28 10.59
CA ILE A 160 11.39 -3.28 9.93
C ILE A 160 12.18 -4.01 8.84
N CYS A 161 12.86 -3.28 7.97
CA CYS A 161 13.65 -3.89 6.89
C CYS A 161 14.81 -4.72 7.43
N ARG A 162 15.52 -4.25 8.47
CA ARG A 162 16.56 -5.01 9.15
C ARG A 162 16.03 -6.30 9.76
N ALA A 163 14.87 -6.24 10.41
CA ALA A 163 14.21 -7.39 11.00
C ALA A 163 13.86 -8.44 9.93
N LEU A 164 13.31 -8.00 8.79
CA LEU A 164 13.01 -8.86 7.64
C LEU A 164 14.27 -9.48 7.02
N GLN A 165 15.39 -8.74 6.96
CA GLN A 165 16.67 -9.26 6.48
C GLN A 165 17.22 -10.34 7.41
N ALA A 166 17.24 -10.05 8.72
CA ALA A 166 17.85 -10.91 9.74
C ALA A 166 16.96 -12.09 10.17
N GLY A 167 15.67 -12.07 9.84
CA GLY A 167 14.69 -13.02 10.38
C GLY A 167 14.36 -12.75 11.86
N ASP A 168 14.54 -11.52 12.32
CA ASP A 168 14.36 -11.13 13.72
C ASP A 168 12.89 -10.79 13.98
N SER A 169 12.18 -11.69 14.68
CA SER A 169 10.77 -11.47 14.98
C SER A 169 10.56 -10.42 16.09
N GLU A 170 11.49 -10.30 17.05
CA GLU A 170 11.35 -9.36 18.16
C GLU A 170 11.52 -7.92 17.67
N LEU A 171 12.56 -7.66 16.89
CA LEU A 171 12.78 -6.35 16.27
C LEU A 171 11.63 -5.95 15.33
N PHE A 172 11.09 -6.91 14.59
CA PHE A 172 9.95 -6.65 13.70
C PHE A 172 8.71 -6.19 14.49
N GLU A 173 8.41 -6.87 15.60
CA GLU A 173 7.27 -6.53 16.46
C GLU A 173 7.43 -5.15 17.12
N GLU A 174 8.63 -4.84 17.62
CA GLU A 174 8.93 -3.53 18.21
C GLU A 174 8.79 -2.40 17.17
N ALA A 175 9.35 -2.58 15.99
CA ALA A 175 9.30 -1.57 14.93
C ALA A 175 7.90 -1.42 14.32
N LEU A 176 7.14 -2.52 14.20
CA LEU A 176 5.74 -2.50 13.78
C LEU A 176 4.86 -1.75 14.78
N ALA A 177 5.17 -1.84 16.09
CA ALA A 177 4.46 -1.09 17.11
C ALA A 177 4.61 0.42 16.94
N LEU A 178 5.81 0.89 16.61
CA LEU A 178 6.06 2.30 16.31
C LEU A 178 5.31 2.76 15.05
N LEU A 179 5.21 1.90 14.02
CA LEU A 179 4.48 2.22 12.79
C LEU A 179 3.00 2.52 13.06
N TRP A 180 2.31 1.71 13.87
CA TRP A 180 0.88 1.99 14.13
C TRP A 180 0.67 3.18 15.08
N GLU A 181 1.62 3.46 15.98
CA GLU A 181 1.56 4.63 16.85
C GLU A 181 1.68 5.91 16.00
N ASP A 182 2.61 5.92 15.03
CA ASP A 182 2.73 6.99 14.05
C ASP A 182 1.46 7.12 13.19
N HIS A 183 0.91 6.00 12.71
CA HIS A 183 -0.34 5.98 11.93
C HIS A 183 -1.51 6.57 12.70
N GLU A 184 -1.71 6.18 13.97
CA GLU A 184 -2.76 6.73 14.82
C GLU A 184 -2.56 8.23 15.06
N ALA A 185 -1.33 8.64 15.40
CA ALA A 185 -0.98 10.04 15.64
C ALA A 185 -1.22 10.90 14.39
N LEU A 186 -0.82 10.41 13.21
CA LEU A 186 -1.05 11.06 11.93
C LEU A 186 -2.54 11.28 11.69
N TYR A 187 -3.36 10.24 11.76
CA TYR A 187 -4.78 10.35 11.46
C TYR A 187 -5.56 11.15 12.53
N LEU A 188 -5.13 11.12 13.79
CA LEU A 188 -5.66 12.00 14.82
C LEU A 188 -5.36 13.48 14.50
N LYS A 189 -4.12 13.79 14.10
CA LYS A 189 -3.73 15.15 13.69
C LYS A 189 -4.51 15.62 12.46
N LEU A 190 -4.62 14.77 11.44
CA LEU A 190 -5.34 15.10 10.20
C LEU A 190 -6.85 15.30 10.45
N ALA A 191 -7.44 14.50 11.34
CA ALA A 191 -8.83 14.67 11.74
C ALA A 191 -9.07 15.97 12.52
N ASN A 192 -8.13 16.38 13.38
CA ASN A 192 -8.24 17.62 14.14
C ASN A 192 -7.99 18.88 13.29
N ALA A 193 -7.22 18.74 12.21
CA ALA A 193 -6.86 19.86 11.33
C ALA A 193 -7.82 20.05 10.15
N ASP A 194 -8.83 19.19 9.98
CA ASP A 194 -9.72 19.14 8.81
C ASP A 194 -8.97 19.09 7.46
N THR A 195 -7.74 18.55 7.45
CA THR A 195 -6.85 18.54 6.28
C THR A 195 -7.09 17.36 5.34
N VAL A 196 -7.79 16.33 5.80
CA VAL A 196 -8.20 15.18 4.99
C VAL A 196 -9.69 14.95 5.10
N GLY A 197 -10.30 14.47 4.01
CA GLY A 197 -11.72 14.12 3.99
C GLY A 197 -12.04 13.08 5.07
N MET A 198 -13.22 13.23 5.68
CA MET A 198 -13.72 12.30 6.70
C MET A 198 -13.73 10.84 6.20
N GLU A 199 -13.88 10.63 4.89
CA GLU A 199 -13.81 9.31 4.25
C GLU A 199 -12.48 8.61 4.55
N ARG A 200 -11.34 9.31 4.40
CA ARG A 200 -10.00 8.76 4.68
C ARG A 200 -9.80 8.47 6.16
N VAL A 201 -10.23 9.37 7.05
CA VAL A 201 -10.15 9.17 8.51
C VAL A 201 -10.94 7.92 8.95
N LYS A 202 -12.09 7.66 8.32
CA LYS A 202 -12.97 6.53 8.66
C LYS A 202 -12.60 5.23 7.95
N THR A 203 -11.70 5.26 6.98
CA THR A 203 -11.23 4.09 6.22
C THR A 203 -9.76 3.82 6.51
N GLU A 204 -8.83 4.41 5.76
CA GLU A 204 -7.38 4.25 5.95
C GLU A 204 -6.93 4.67 7.36
N GLY A 205 -7.58 5.64 8.00
CA GLY A 205 -7.31 5.99 9.40
C GLY A 205 -7.72 4.91 10.41
N ARG A 206 -8.37 3.84 9.95
CA ARG A 206 -8.82 2.68 10.74
C ARG A 206 -8.27 1.36 10.20
N LEU A 207 -7.54 1.39 9.09
CA LEU A 207 -6.84 0.25 8.50
C LEU A 207 -5.49 0.73 7.95
N CYS A 208 -4.41 0.31 8.59
CA CYS A 208 -3.07 0.64 8.14
C CYS A 208 -2.64 -0.33 7.02
N VAL A 209 -2.73 0.14 5.78
CA VAL A 209 -2.39 -0.64 4.59
C VAL A 209 -0.92 -1.07 4.62
N GLU A 210 -0.03 -0.17 5.03
CA GLU A 210 1.40 -0.46 5.16
C GLU A 210 1.65 -1.60 6.16
N ALA A 211 1.15 -1.47 7.39
CA ALA A 211 1.29 -2.51 8.42
C ALA A 211 0.73 -3.87 7.96
N LEU A 212 -0.44 -3.88 7.33
CA LEU A 212 -1.05 -5.11 6.81
C LEU A 212 -0.16 -5.80 5.76
N ALA A 213 0.40 -5.05 4.80
CA ALA A 213 1.31 -5.61 3.82
C ALA A 213 2.59 -6.15 4.47
N LEU A 214 3.15 -5.43 5.44
CA LEU A 214 4.37 -5.84 6.14
C LEU A 214 4.15 -7.13 6.95
N VAL A 215 3.02 -7.28 7.64
CA VAL A 215 2.67 -8.52 8.33
C VAL A 215 2.58 -9.69 7.34
N ILE A 216 2.00 -9.48 6.16
CA ILE A 216 1.95 -10.50 5.11
C ILE A 216 3.37 -10.87 4.63
N LEU A 217 4.25 -9.90 4.41
CA LEU A 217 5.64 -10.14 3.99
C LEU A 217 6.46 -10.84 5.08
N ALA A 218 6.31 -10.44 6.34
CA ALA A 218 6.96 -11.08 7.48
C ALA A 218 6.55 -12.56 7.63
N ARG A 219 5.26 -12.86 7.51
CA ARG A 219 4.76 -14.26 7.49
C ARG A 219 5.37 -15.07 6.36
N ARG A 220 5.49 -14.49 5.16
CA ARG A 220 6.13 -15.17 4.01
C ARG A 220 7.62 -15.44 4.24
N ARG A 221 8.30 -14.56 4.98
CA ARG A 221 9.70 -14.71 5.37
C ARG A 221 9.88 -15.67 6.56
N GLY A 222 8.79 -16.11 7.19
CA GLY A 222 8.80 -17.08 8.27
C GLY A 222 8.99 -16.47 9.67
N LEU A 223 8.84 -15.16 9.81
CA LEU A 223 8.86 -14.50 11.12
C LEU A 223 7.63 -14.93 11.94
N ALA A 224 7.82 -15.04 13.25
CA ALA A 224 6.74 -15.23 14.20
C ALA A 224 6.07 -13.88 14.45
N VAL A 225 4.91 -13.68 13.83
CA VAL A 225 4.09 -12.48 13.98
C VAL A 225 2.88 -12.76 14.87
N GLN A 226 2.35 -11.75 15.53
CA GLN A 226 1.09 -11.86 16.29
C GLN A 226 -0.11 -12.19 15.37
N ASP A 227 -1.16 -12.72 15.99
CA ASP A 227 -2.41 -13.06 15.30
C ASP A 227 -3.29 -11.84 15.04
N ASP A 228 -3.22 -10.83 15.91
CA ASP A 228 -4.04 -9.63 15.87
C ASP A 228 -3.20 -8.39 16.15
N TYR A 229 -3.46 -7.32 15.40
CA TYR A 229 -2.78 -6.05 15.56
C TYR A 229 -3.75 -4.88 15.42
N PRO A 230 -3.48 -3.75 16.11
CA PRO A 230 -4.19 -2.52 15.86
C PRO A 230 -4.19 -2.15 14.38
N PHE A 231 -5.35 -1.78 13.85
CA PHE A 231 -5.54 -1.34 12.45
C PHE A 231 -5.17 -2.37 11.37
N VAL A 232 -4.94 -3.65 11.71
CA VAL A 232 -4.70 -4.73 10.75
C VAL A 232 -5.77 -5.79 10.95
N PRO A 233 -6.88 -5.75 10.18
CA PRO A 233 -7.93 -6.74 10.30
C PRO A 233 -7.41 -8.13 9.94
N SER A 234 -7.41 -9.06 10.91
CA SER A 234 -6.90 -10.43 10.73
C SER A 234 -7.54 -11.18 9.55
N ILE A 235 -8.80 -10.90 9.24
CA ILE A 235 -9.53 -11.46 8.09
C ILE A 235 -8.88 -11.15 6.73
N LEU A 236 -8.06 -10.09 6.64
CA LEU A 236 -7.30 -9.77 5.42
C LEU A 236 -5.91 -10.40 5.37
N CYS A 237 -5.43 -10.95 6.49
CA CYS A 237 -4.14 -11.63 6.55
C CYS A 237 -4.24 -13.12 6.14
N GLU A 238 -5.46 -13.63 5.96
CA GLU A 238 -5.70 -14.99 5.50
C GLU A 238 -5.47 -15.11 3.98
N PRO A 239 -4.83 -16.19 3.50
CA PRO A 239 -4.66 -16.39 2.07
C PRO A 239 -6.01 -16.56 1.37
N VAL A 240 -6.37 -15.64 0.48
CA VAL A 240 -7.56 -15.74 -0.37
C VAL A 240 -7.13 -15.96 -1.82
N SER A 241 -7.67 -17.00 -2.46
CA SER A 241 -7.46 -17.26 -3.88
C SER A 241 -8.54 -16.58 -4.71
N LEU A 242 -8.29 -15.35 -5.17
CA LEU A 242 -9.15 -14.64 -6.10
C LEU A 242 -8.62 -14.73 -7.53
N ALA A 243 -9.54 -14.92 -8.49
CA ALA A 243 -9.21 -14.91 -9.91
C ALA A 243 -9.21 -13.47 -10.43
N TYR A 244 -8.02 -12.88 -10.53
CA TYR A 244 -7.87 -11.50 -10.93
C TYR A 244 -7.71 -11.30 -12.44
N SER A 245 -8.20 -10.15 -12.93
CA SER A 245 -7.99 -9.67 -14.30
C SER A 245 -7.13 -8.42 -14.32
N ASP A 246 -6.17 -8.35 -15.25
CA ASP A 246 -5.26 -7.21 -15.43
C ASP A 246 -5.99 -5.91 -15.85
N HIS A 247 -7.23 -6.03 -16.34
CA HIS A 247 -8.04 -4.90 -16.82
C HIS A 247 -9.22 -4.56 -15.90
N SER A 248 -9.38 -5.27 -14.79
CA SER A 248 -10.43 -5.02 -13.79
C SER A 248 -10.44 -3.58 -13.28
N TRP A 249 -9.28 -2.94 -13.13
CA TRP A 249 -9.19 -1.56 -12.66
C TRP A 249 -9.85 -0.52 -13.59
N LYS A 250 -10.18 -0.89 -14.83
CA LYS A 250 -10.88 -0.01 -15.79
C LYS A 250 -12.39 0.01 -15.57
N THR A 251 -12.94 -0.95 -14.84
CA THR A 251 -14.38 -1.00 -14.57
C THR A 251 -14.65 -0.57 -13.14
N PRO A 252 -15.55 0.40 -12.91
CA PRO A 252 -15.95 0.80 -11.56
C PRO A 252 -16.86 -0.25 -10.91
N GLU A 253 -17.32 -1.27 -11.63
CA GLU A 253 -18.18 -2.31 -11.06
C GLU A 253 -17.34 -3.40 -10.40
N ILE A 254 -17.60 -3.62 -9.11
CA ILE A 254 -17.11 -4.78 -8.36
C ILE A 254 -18.25 -5.81 -8.41
N PRO A 255 -18.01 -7.05 -8.87
CA PRO A 255 -19.02 -8.10 -8.85
C PRO A 255 -19.61 -8.23 -7.44
N THR A 256 -20.93 -8.18 -7.35
CA THR A 256 -21.66 -8.23 -6.07
C THR A 256 -21.93 -9.65 -5.59
N THR A 257 -21.35 -10.66 -6.25
CA THR A 257 -21.60 -12.09 -6.01
C THR A 257 -20.80 -12.64 -4.86
#